data_AF-A0A553RLZ1-F1
#
_entry.id   AF-A0A553RLZ1-F1
#
_cell.length_a   1.000
_cell.length_b   1.000
_cell.length_c   1.000
_cell.angle_alpha   90.00
_cell.angle_beta   90.00
_cell.angle_gamma   90.00
#
_symmetry.space_group_name_H-M   'P 1'
#
loop_
_entity.id
_entity.type
_entity.pdbx_description
1 polymer ?
#
loop_
_entity_poly.entity_id
_entity_poly.type
_entity_poly.pdbx_seq_one_letter_code
_entity_poly.pdbx_strand_id
1 'polypeptide(L)'
;MSTRETCLHTNLKSNPLFCSLVQEAMTTHVPDSPAVHIHVLSVHRQCRQQGKGSILLWRYLQYLRCLAGLRRALLVCEEFLVPFYQKAGFKEKGPSAITVGSLAFTEMEYQLGGLAYARRNSGC
;
A
#
# COMPACT_ATOMS: atom_id res chain seq x y z
N MET A 1 12.95 14.68 -26.71
CA MET A 1 13.89 14.06 -25.74
C MET A 1 13.40 14.37 -24.33
N SER A 2 13.30 13.32 -23.50
CA SER A 2 13.16 13.32 -22.04
C SER A 2 11.94 14.03 -21.42
N THR A 3 10.96 13.27 -20.93
CA THR A 3 10.09 13.73 -19.83
C THR A 3 9.42 12.56 -19.10
N ARG A 4 10.13 12.10 -18.06
CA ARG A 4 9.68 11.67 -16.72
C ARG A 4 8.43 10.78 -16.67
N GLU A 5 8.67 9.48 -16.68
CA GLU A 5 7.69 8.49 -16.25
C GLU A 5 7.53 8.58 -14.73
N THR A 6 6.41 9.16 -14.27
CA THR A 6 5.96 9.13 -12.87
C THR A 6 5.42 7.73 -12.55
N CYS A 7 6.24 6.72 -12.79
CA CYS A 7 6.13 5.38 -12.27
C CYS A 7 7.34 5.27 -11.37
N LEU A 8 7.17 4.94 -10.09
CA LEU A 8 8.27 4.72 -9.14
C LEU A 8 9.39 3.82 -9.70
N HIS A 9 9.14 3.08 -10.78
CA HIS A 9 10.13 2.37 -11.58
C HIS A 9 11.31 3.17 -12.18
N THR A 10 11.31 4.50 -12.30
CA THR A 10 12.43 5.22 -12.95
C THR A 10 13.63 5.54 -12.07
N ASN A 11 13.56 5.30 -10.75
CA ASN A 11 14.72 5.45 -9.86
C ASN A 11 15.07 4.16 -9.09
N LEU A 12 14.46 3.03 -9.48
CA LEU A 12 14.56 1.77 -8.75
C LEU A 12 15.64 0.82 -9.28
N LYS A 13 16.14 1.03 -10.50
CA LYS A 13 17.08 0.11 -11.15
C LYS A 13 18.55 0.55 -11.13
N SER A 14 18.86 1.74 -10.61
CA SER A 14 20.19 2.35 -10.74
C SER A 14 20.90 2.62 -9.42
N ASN A 15 20.31 2.27 -8.27
CA ASN A 15 20.94 2.48 -6.97
C ASN A 15 21.07 1.15 -6.20
N PRO A 16 22.27 0.54 -6.14
CA PRO A 16 22.44 -0.80 -5.55
C PRO A 16 22.10 -0.84 -4.05
N LEU A 17 22.21 0.30 -3.35
CA LEU A 17 21.81 0.45 -1.94
C LEU A 17 20.28 0.47 -1.75
N PHE A 18 19.52 0.83 -2.78
CA PHE A 18 18.05 0.86 -2.70
C PHE A 18 17.45 -0.54 -2.88
N CYS A 19 18.02 -1.35 -3.76
CA CYS A 19 17.56 -2.71 -4.00
C CYS A 19 17.71 -3.58 -2.75
N SER A 20 18.77 -3.38 -1.94
CA SER A 20 18.98 -4.13 -0.70
C SER A 20 18.02 -3.72 0.42
N LEU A 21 17.82 -2.42 0.64
CA LEU A 21 16.92 -1.90 1.69
C LEU A 21 15.45 -2.24 1.42
N VAL A 22 15.02 -2.16 0.16
CA VAL A 22 13.66 -2.56 -0.25
C VAL A 22 13.48 -4.07 -0.15
N GLN A 23 14.48 -4.88 -0.52
CA GLN A 23 14.37 -6.33 -0.41
C GLN A 23 14.21 -6.79 1.04
N GLU A 24 15.00 -6.26 1.99
CA GLU A 24 14.93 -6.65 3.40
C GLU A 24 13.62 -6.19 4.08
N ALA A 25 13.15 -4.98 3.76
CA ALA A 25 11.86 -4.47 4.22
C ALA A 25 10.65 -5.16 3.56
N MET A 26 10.80 -5.74 2.36
CA MET A 26 9.77 -6.52 1.66
C MET A 26 9.76 -8.01 2.03
N THR A 27 10.82 -8.53 2.66
CA THR A 27 10.97 -9.97 2.93
C THR A 27 10.79 -10.35 4.39
N THR A 28 10.80 -9.38 5.30
CA THR A 28 10.55 -9.63 6.72
C THR A 28 9.06 -9.87 6.98
N HIS A 29 8.64 -11.13 6.82
CA HIS A 29 7.31 -11.58 7.20
C HIS A 29 7.23 -11.71 8.72
N VAL A 30 6.35 -10.93 9.35
CA VAL A 30 6.00 -11.12 10.76
C VAL A 30 4.76 -12.02 10.80
N PRO A 31 4.90 -13.32 11.15
CA PRO A 31 3.75 -14.22 11.27
C PRO A 31 2.75 -13.68 12.30
N ASP A 32 1.47 -13.95 12.05
CA ASP A 32 0.33 -13.55 12.90
C ASP A 32 0.12 -12.04 13.08
N SER A 33 0.83 -11.21 12.31
CA SER A 33 0.54 -9.78 12.26
C SER A 33 -0.88 -9.55 11.71
N PRO A 34 -1.74 -8.77 12.40
CA PRO A 34 -3.06 -8.42 11.90
C PRO A 34 -3.01 -7.36 10.79
N ALA A 35 -1.85 -7.13 10.19
CA ALA A 35 -1.61 -6.11 9.18
C ALA A 35 -1.04 -6.70 7.89
N VAL A 36 -1.55 -6.24 6.75
CA VAL A 36 -0.96 -6.48 5.42
C VAL A 36 -0.27 -5.21 4.94
N HIS A 37 0.95 -5.35 4.43
CA HIS A 37 1.68 -4.26 3.78
C HIS A 37 1.50 -4.31 2.26
N ILE A 38 1.02 -3.22 1.66
CA ILE A 38 0.92 -3.06 0.22
C ILE A 38 2.23 -2.44 -0.27
N HIS A 39 3.12 -3.27 -0.80
CA HIS A 39 4.43 -2.83 -1.25
C HIS A 39 4.37 -2.06 -2.58
N VAL A 40 3.54 -2.53 -3.52
CA VAL A 40 3.46 -1.94 -4.87
C VAL A 40 2.02 -1.93 -5.37
N LEU A 41 1.55 -0.77 -5.78
CA LEU A 41 0.35 -0.58 -6.60
C LEU A 41 0.72 0.27 -7.80
N SER A 42 0.56 -0.26 -9.01
CA SER A 42 0.90 0.47 -10.23
C SER A 42 -0.14 0.26 -11.33
N VAL A 43 -0.30 1.28 -12.16
CA VAL A 43 -1.14 1.25 -13.36
C VAL A 43 -0.29 1.71 -14.53
N HIS A 44 -0.33 0.92 -15.62
CA HIS A 44 0.36 1.24 -16.87
C HIS A 44 0.02 2.66 -17.33
N ARG A 45 1.01 3.42 -17.84
CA ARG A 45 0.89 4.86 -18.12
C ARG A 45 -0.33 5.20 -18.99
N GLN A 46 -0.55 4.44 -20.06
CA GLN A 46 -1.67 4.63 -21.00
C GLN A 46 -3.05 4.28 -20.41
N CYS A 47 -3.07 3.67 -19.23
CA CYS A 47 -4.28 3.23 -18.52
C CYS A 47 -4.58 4.05 -17.26
N ARG A 48 -3.79 5.10 -16.98
CA ARG A 48 -4.01 5.99 -15.83
C ARG A 48 -5.20 6.91 -16.08
N GLN A 49 -5.74 7.49 -15.01
CA GLN A 49 -6.90 8.39 -15.04
C GLN A 49 -8.18 7.79 -15.65
N GLN A 50 -8.25 6.46 -15.76
CA GLN A 50 -9.43 5.70 -16.18
C GLN A 50 -10.09 4.95 -15.01
N GLY A 51 -9.78 5.34 -13.76
CA GLY A 51 -10.30 4.68 -12.55
C GLY A 51 -9.72 3.29 -12.23
N LYS A 52 -8.89 2.71 -13.12
CA LYS A 52 -8.31 1.36 -12.97
C LYS A 52 -7.56 1.15 -11.64
N GLY A 53 -6.80 2.15 -11.19
CA GLY A 53 -6.09 2.08 -9.91
C GLY A 53 -7.03 1.99 -8.71
N SER A 54 -8.10 2.79 -8.72
CA SER A 54 -9.13 2.76 -7.67
C SER A 54 -9.88 1.44 -7.66
N ILE A 55 -10.24 0.90 -8.84
CA ILE A 55 -10.91 -0.40 -8.95
C ILE A 55 -10.01 -1.53 -8.43
N LEU A 56 -8.74 -1.53 -8.81
CA LEU A 56 -7.77 -2.53 -8.37
C LEU A 56 -7.59 -2.49 -6.85
N LEU A 57 -7.36 -1.29 -6.30
CA LEU A 57 -7.21 -1.09 -4.85
C LEU A 57 -8.47 -1.52 -4.10
N TRP A 58 -9.65 -1.09 -4.57
CA TRP A 58 -10.92 -1.45 -3.93
C TRP A 58 -11.12 -2.98 -3.92
N ARG A 59 -10.91 -3.65 -5.06
CA ARG A 59 -11.06 -5.12 -5.15
C ARG A 59 -10.10 -5.84 -4.22
N TYR A 60 -8.86 -5.34 -4.10
CA TYR A 60 -7.89 -5.87 -3.16
C TYR A 60 -8.32 -5.69 -1.71
N LEU A 61 -8.79 -4.50 -1.33
CA LEU A 61 -9.30 -4.25 0.02
C LEU A 61 -10.51 -5.13 0.34
N GLN A 62 -11.43 -5.36 -0.60
CA GLN A 62 -12.54 -6.30 -0.39
C GLN A 62 -12.05 -7.73 -0.15
N TYR A 63 -11.06 -8.19 -0.92
CA TYR A 63 -10.43 -9.48 -0.70
C TYR A 63 -9.82 -9.60 0.72
N LEU A 64 -9.10 -8.57 1.17
CA LEU A 64 -8.50 -8.58 2.52
C LEU A 64 -9.54 -8.69 3.64
N ARG A 65 -10.75 -8.14 3.46
CA ARG A 65 -11.84 -8.24 4.45
C ARG A 65 -12.37 -9.67 4.61
N CYS A 66 -12.13 -10.54 3.63
CA CYS A 66 -12.52 -11.95 3.68
C CYS A 66 -11.49 -12.84 4.39
N LEU A 67 -10.28 -12.33 4.66
CA LEU A 67 -9.22 -13.07 5.32
C LEU A 67 -9.37 -12.97 6.84
N ALA A 68 -9.32 -14.11 7.53
CA ALA A 68 -9.35 -14.14 8.98
C ALA A 68 -8.05 -13.56 9.57
N GLY A 69 -8.13 -12.91 10.73
CA GLY A 69 -6.98 -12.37 11.46
C GLY A 69 -6.51 -10.99 10.99
N LEU A 70 -6.80 -10.57 9.76
CA LEU A 70 -6.44 -9.23 9.28
C LEU A 70 -7.36 -8.15 9.84
N ARG A 71 -6.76 -7.07 10.32
CA ARG A 71 -7.43 -5.89 10.89
C ARG A 71 -7.11 -4.60 10.14
N ARG A 72 -5.97 -4.54 9.45
CA ARG A 72 -5.55 -3.32 8.74
C ARG A 72 -4.68 -3.61 7.51
N ALA A 73 -4.69 -2.66 6.58
CA ALA A 73 -3.73 -2.60 5.48
C ALA A 73 -2.87 -1.33 5.64
N LEU A 74 -1.59 -1.45 5.35
CA LEU A 74 -0.59 -0.40 5.50
C LEU A 74 0.11 -0.16 4.16
N LEU A 75 0.44 1.09 3.86
CA LEU A 75 1.29 1.45 2.73
C LEU A 75 2.06 2.73 3.02
N VAL A 76 3.08 2.96 2.21
CA VAL A 76 3.77 4.25 2.11
C VAL A 76 3.52 4.85 0.74
N CYS A 77 3.35 6.15 0.66
CA CYS A 77 3.18 6.84 -0.61
C CYS A 77 3.81 8.23 -0.60
N GLU A 78 4.18 8.73 -1.79
CA GLU A 78 4.57 10.14 -1.95
C GLU A 78 3.38 11.07 -1.66
N GLU A 79 3.67 12.30 -1.24
CA GLU A 79 2.68 13.29 -0.78
C GLU A 79 1.54 13.52 -1.79
N PHE A 80 1.85 13.59 -3.09
CA PHE A 80 0.83 13.82 -4.13
C PHE A 80 -0.18 12.67 -4.28
N LEU A 81 0.11 11.48 -3.76
CA LEU A 81 -0.79 10.32 -3.77
C LEU A 81 -1.66 10.24 -2.51
N VAL A 82 -1.35 11.01 -1.45
CA VAL A 82 -2.13 11.01 -0.21
C VAL A 82 -3.63 11.24 -0.47
N PRO A 83 -4.06 12.23 -1.30
CA PRO A 83 -5.49 12.42 -1.59
C PRO A 83 -6.14 11.24 -2.30
N PHE A 84 -5.39 10.48 -3.12
CA PHE A 84 -5.91 9.28 -3.78
C PHE A 84 -6.23 8.18 -2.76
N TYR A 85 -5.32 7.94 -1.82
CA TYR A 85 -5.52 6.93 -0.78
C TYR A 85 -6.54 7.35 0.28
N GLN A 86 -6.60 8.63 0.64
CA GLN A 86 -7.65 9.16 1.52
C GLN A 86 -9.05 8.95 0.94
N LYS A 87 -9.24 9.21 -0.36
CA LYS A 87 -10.52 8.90 -1.05
C LYS A 87 -10.88 7.42 -1.03
N ALA A 88 -9.89 6.53 -1.01
CA ALA A 88 -10.10 5.09 -0.87
C ALA A 88 -10.39 4.65 0.58
N GLY A 89 -10.32 5.56 1.55
CA GLY A 89 -10.59 5.32 2.97
C GLY A 89 -9.36 5.11 3.84
N PHE A 90 -8.15 5.32 3.32
CA PHE A 90 -6.94 5.33 4.15
C PHE A 90 -6.87 6.59 5.02
N LYS A 91 -6.26 6.46 6.18
CA LYS A 91 -5.92 7.56 7.08
C LYS A 91 -4.41 7.75 7.08
N GLU A 92 -4.00 9.00 7.06
CA GLU A 92 -2.61 9.39 7.22
C GLU A 92 -2.15 9.16 8.67
N LYS A 93 -0.96 8.59 8.81
CA LYS A 93 -0.31 8.34 10.11
C LYS A 93 0.85 9.30 10.37
N GLY A 94 1.43 9.86 9.30
CA GLY A 94 2.50 10.84 9.33
C GLY A 94 3.65 10.49 8.39
N PRO A 95 4.77 11.22 8.45
CA PRO A 95 5.95 10.93 7.65
C PRO A 95 6.52 9.54 7.96
N SER A 96 6.92 8.81 6.93
CA SER A 96 7.60 7.54 7.08
C SER A 96 9.06 7.74 7.48
N ALA A 97 9.59 6.84 8.29
CA ALA A 97 11.03 6.75 8.56
C ALA A 97 11.83 6.32 7.30
N ILE A 98 11.15 5.76 6.30
CA ILE A 98 11.77 5.29 5.05
C ILE A 98 11.94 6.48 4.10
N THR A 99 13.18 6.71 3.67
CA THR A 99 13.52 7.71 2.65
C THR A 99 14.32 7.07 1.53
N VAL A 100 14.14 7.57 0.31
CA VAL A 100 14.77 7.02 -0.90
C VAL A 100 15.40 8.14 -1.71
N GLY A 101 16.70 8.36 -1.50
CA GLY A 101 17.35 9.57 -2.01
C GLY A 101 16.68 10.80 -1.39
N SER A 102 16.12 11.68 -2.23
CA SER A 102 15.38 12.87 -1.81
C SER A 102 13.86 12.65 -1.69
N LEU A 103 13.36 11.42 -1.89
CA LEU A 103 11.94 11.12 -1.81
C LEU A 103 11.53 10.89 -0.35
N ALA A 104 10.54 11.66 0.09
CA ALA A 104 9.85 11.50 1.36
C ALA A 104 8.50 10.81 1.13
N PHE A 105 8.12 9.96 2.08
CA PHE A 105 6.88 9.19 2.01
C PHE A 105 6.03 9.43 3.25
N THR A 106 4.73 9.29 3.08
CA THR A 106 3.73 9.33 4.14
C THR A 106 3.22 7.92 4.40
N GLU A 107 3.12 7.54 5.66
CA GLU A 107 2.50 6.29 6.09
C GLU A 107 0.98 6.42 6.10
N MET A 108 0.32 5.45 5.49
CA MET A 108 -1.13 5.40 5.33
C MET A 108 -1.68 4.07 5.87
N GLU A 109 -2.80 4.13 6.57
CA GLU A 109 -3.47 2.98 7.19
C GLU A 109 -4.94 2.88 6.78
N TYR A 110 -5.37 1.69 6.36
CA TYR A 110 -6.77 1.36 6.14
C TYR A 110 -7.24 0.34 7.18
N GLN A 111 -8.27 0.65 7.95
CA GLN A 111 -8.87 -0.28 8.92
C GLN A 111 -9.86 -1.22 8.20
N LEU A 112 -9.59 -2.52 8.25
CA LEU A 112 -10.51 -3.55 7.77
C LEU A 112 -11.60 -3.71 8.83
N GLY A 113 -12.78 -3.15 8.56
CA GLY A 113 -13.92 -3.22 9.48
C GLY A 113 -14.32 -4.67 9.78
N GLY A 114 -13.91 -5.17 10.93
CA GLY A 114 -14.18 -6.51 11.44
C GLY A 114 -15.61 -6.63 11.96
N LEU A 115 -16.58 -6.77 11.06
CA LEU A 115 -17.98 -7.04 11.45
C LEU A 115 -18.53 -8.35 10.89
N ALA A 116 -17.88 -8.98 9.92
CA ALA A 116 -18.39 -10.23 9.33
C ALA A 116 -17.91 -11.50 10.06
N TYR A 117 -16.73 -11.48 10.69
CA TYR A 117 -16.17 -12.70 11.32
C TYR A 117 -16.46 -12.81 12.83
N ALA A 118 -16.72 -11.70 13.52
CA ALA A 118 -17.00 -11.71 14.96
C ALA A 118 -18.37 -12.33 15.33
N ARG A 119 -19.23 -12.64 14.35
CA ARG A 119 -20.61 -13.12 14.57
C ARG A 119 -20.81 -14.63 14.51
N ARG A 120 -19.74 -15.43 14.44
CA ARG A 120 -19.82 -16.90 14.39
C ARG A 120 -19.45 -17.62 15.69
N ASN A 121 -19.37 -16.93 16.82
CA ASN A 121 -19.13 -17.55 18.13
C ASN A 121 -20.31 -17.37 19.10
N SER A 122 -21.52 -17.70 18.65
CA SER A 122 -22.67 -17.92 19.52
C SER A 122 -23.34 -19.24 19.12
N GLY A 123 -23.01 -20.32 19.83
CA GLY A 123 -23.76 -21.58 19.78
C GLY A 123 -22.88 -22.82 19.74
N CYS A 124 -22.44 -23.28 20.91
CA CYS A 124 -22.84 -24.55 21.54
C CYS A 124 -22.28 -24.59 22.97
#